data_AF-A0A259FGG9-F1
#
_entry.id   AF-A0A259FGG9-F1
#
_cell.length_a   1.000
_cell.length_b   1.000
_cell.length_c   1.000
_cell.angle_alpha   90.00
_cell.angle_beta   90.00
_cell.angle_gamma   90.00
#
_symmetry.space_group_name_H-M   'P 1'
#
loop_
_entity.id
_entity.type
_entity.pdbx_description
1 polymer ?
#
loop_
_entity_poly.entity_id
_entity_poly.type
_entity_poly.pdbx_seq_one_letter_code
_entity_poly.pdbx_strand_id
1 'polypeptide(L)'
;MTTLTMHLARKRLAVVWFAGAFVCFFVLLVISFFAENVDPTSLWDWFLPAVVPNLSLIIGVLVYAHRQTQSDTPIDPFLYRLALSLSLLYLALLVLPLLFFPLTGKPLPELLNISRLWLAAVQGLATGVMGAFFVRHDK
;
A
#
# COMPACT_ATOMS: atom_id res chain seq x y z
N MET A 1 -13.64 23.47 -8.95
CA MET A 1 -13.33 22.04 -9.19
C MET A 1 -11.84 21.98 -9.51
N THR A 2 -10.99 21.50 -8.59
CA THR A 2 -9.55 21.35 -8.87
C THR A 2 -9.36 20.24 -9.89
N THR A 3 -8.93 20.60 -11.10
CA THR A 3 -8.49 19.67 -12.14
C THR A 3 -7.33 18.84 -11.60
N LEU A 4 -7.61 17.58 -11.27
CA LEU A 4 -6.59 16.66 -10.79
C LEU A 4 -5.82 16.13 -12.01
N THR A 5 -4.55 16.51 -12.14
CA THR A 5 -3.70 16.06 -13.24
C THR A 5 -3.09 14.70 -12.95
N MET A 6 -2.85 13.89 -13.98
CA MET A 6 -2.30 12.52 -13.87
C MET A 6 -1.01 12.47 -13.05
N HIS A 7 -0.16 13.48 -13.23
CA HIS A 7 1.07 13.65 -12.46
C HIS A 7 0.80 13.81 -10.95
N LEU A 8 -0.14 14.69 -10.58
CA LEU A 8 -0.46 14.95 -9.17
C LEU A 8 -1.08 13.73 -8.49
N ALA A 9 -1.95 13.00 -9.18
CA ALA A 9 -2.56 11.78 -8.65
C ALA A 9 -1.53 10.68 -8.37
N ARG A 10 -0.62 10.43 -9.32
CA ARG A 10 0.50 9.49 -9.17
C ARG A 10 1.37 9.84 -7.96
N LYS A 11 1.75 11.13 -7.83
CA LYS A 11 2.55 11.61 -6.70
C LYS A 11 1.85 11.41 -5.36
N ARG A 12 0.54 11.69 -5.27
CA ARG A 12 -0.24 11.50 -4.03
C ARG A 12 -0.34 10.02 -3.64
N LEU A 13 -0.67 9.14 -4.59
CA LEU A 13 -0.71 7.69 -4.36
C LEU A 13 0.66 7.17 -3.90
N ALA A 14 1.74 7.64 -4.52
CA ALA A 14 3.09 7.28 -4.11
C ALA A 14 3.38 7.72 -2.67
N VAL A 15 3.11 8.98 -2.31
CA VAL A 15 3.33 9.47 -0.94
C VAL A 15 2.55 8.64 0.08
N VAL A 16 1.28 8.33 -0.20
CA VAL A 16 0.43 7.51 0.70
C VAL A 16 1.04 6.12 0.91
N TRP A 17 1.42 5.43 -0.16
CA TRP A 17 1.98 4.09 -0.09
C TRP A 17 3.36 4.07 0.58
N PHE A 18 4.26 4.98 0.20
CA PHE A 18 5.58 5.05 0.82
C PHE A 18 5.51 5.44 2.29
N ALA A 19 4.65 6.41 2.67
CA ALA A 19 4.48 6.78 4.06
C ALA A 19 3.87 5.63 4.88
N GLY A 20 2.80 5.00 4.40
CA GLY A 20 2.17 3.87 5.10
C GLY A 20 3.10 2.66 5.23
N ALA A 21 3.79 2.29 4.15
CA ALA A 21 4.79 1.23 4.16
C ALA A 21 5.94 1.54 5.12
N PHE A 22 6.43 2.79 5.12
CA PHE A 22 7.51 3.21 6.01
C PHE A 22 7.12 3.12 7.49
N VAL A 23 5.91 3.55 7.85
CA VAL A 23 5.40 3.40 9.22
C VAL A 23 5.37 1.94 9.64
N CYS A 24 4.82 1.06 8.80
CA CYS A 24 4.74 -0.37 9.09
C CYS A 24 6.13 -1.01 9.18
N PHE A 25 7.02 -0.67 8.25
CA PHE A 25 8.41 -1.10 8.23
C PHE A 25 9.12 -0.74 9.53
N PHE A 26 8.98 0.52 9.98
CA PHE A 26 9.64 0.99 11.19
C PHE A 26 9.10 0.28 12.44
N VAL A 27 7.79 0.07 12.54
CA VAL A 27 7.17 -0.68 13.63
C VAL A 27 7.71 -2.12 13.67
N LEU A 28 7.74 -2.81 12.53
CA LEU A 28 8.26 -4.18 12.45
C LEU A 28 9.77 -4.25 12.75
N LEU A 29 10.53 -3.22 12.34
CA LEU A 29 11.94 -3.11 12.66
C LEU A 29 12.13 -3.00 14.18
N VAL A 30 11.37 -2.14 14.86
CA VAL A 30 11.41 -2.05 16.33
C VAL A 30 11.04 -3.39 16.98
N ILE A 31 9.97 -4.06 16.53
CA ILE A 31 9.60 -5.37 17.07
C ILE A 31 10.73 -6.39 16.85
N SER A 32 11.37 -6.40 15.69
CA SER A 32 12.45 -7.35 15.36
C SER A 32 13.68 -7.19 16.27
N PHE A 33 13.96 -5.98 16.77
CA PHE A 33 15.09 -5.72 17.67
C PHE A 33 14.76 -5.91 19.15
N PHE A 34 13.53 -5.62 19.57
CA PHE A 34 13.16 -5.53 20.99
C PHE A 34 12.27 -6.68 21.49
N ALA A 35 11.65 -7.46 20.61
CA ALA A 35 10.78 -8.56 21.02
C ALA A 35 11.54 -9.90 21.06
N GLU A 36 11.77 -10.44 22.25
CA GLU A 36 12.50 -11.71 22.44
C GLU A 36 11.71 -12.95 21.98
N ASN A 37 10.38 -12.88 21.95
CA ASN A 37 9.50 -14.02 21.68
C ASN A 37 8.88 -14.00 20.28
N VAL A 38 9.40 -13.20 19.35
CA VAL A 38 8.86 -13.06 18.01
C VAL A 38 9.96 -13.38 17.00
N ASP A 39 9.72 -14.38 16.15
CA ASP A 39 10.61 -14.68 15.02
C ASP A 39 10.54 -13.53 14.00
N PRO A 40 11.65 -12.80 13.76
CA PRO A 40 11.68 -11.72 12.78
C PRO A 40 11.32 -12.22 11.37
N THR A 41 11.72 -13.45 11.02
CA THR A 41 11.49 -14.02 9.68
C THR A 41 10.01 -14.06 9.36
N SER A 42 9.20 -14.53 10.31
CA SER A 42 7.74 -14.59 10.19
C SER A 42 7.09 -13.21 9.96
N LEU A 43 7.64 -12.15 10.58
CA LEU A 43 7.16 -10.77 10.40
C LEU A 43 7.42 -10.28 8.97
N TRP A 44 8.64 -10.49 8.47
CA TRP A 44 9.06 -10.05 7.15
C TRP A 44 8.36 -10.86 6.03
N ASP A 45 8.13 -12.16 6.24
CA ASP A 45 7.37 -13.03 5.33
C ASP A 45 5.88 -12.66 5.24
N TRP A 46 5.36 -11.95 6.23
CA TRP A 46 4.03 -11.35 6.18
C TRP A 46 4.04 -10.00 5.48
N PHE A 47 5.01 -9.14 5.81
CA PHE A 47 5.05 -7.76 5.36
C PHE A 47 5.47 -7.58 3.89
N LEU A 48 6.55 -8.26 3.46
CA LEU A 48 7.12 -8.04 2.13
C LEU A 48 6.14 -8.38 1.01
N PRO A 49 5.44 -9.53 1.01
CA PRO A 49 4.46 -9.85 -0.04
C PRO A 49 3.26 -8.89 -0.05
N ALA A 50 2.92 -8.31 1.10
CA ALA A 50 1.80 -7.40 1.25
C ALA A 50 2.10 -6.00 0.66
N VAL A 51 3.36 -5.57 0.64
CA VAL A 51 3.72 -4.18 0.30
C VAL A 51 4.54 -4.06 -0.99
N VAL A 52 5.48 -4.98 -1.22
CA VAL A 52 6.45 -4.89 -2.33
C VAL A 52 5.79 -4.84 -3.71
N PRO A 53 4.73 -5.61 -4.03
CA PRO A 53 4.10 -5.54 -5.34
C PRO A 53 3.55 -4.15 -5.69
N ASN A 54 2.89 -3.50 -4.71
CA ASN A 54 2.28 -2.18 -4.90
C ASN A 54 3.33 -1.08 -5.00
N LEU A 55 4.37 -1.11 -4.15
CA LEU A 55 5.48 -0.16 -4.25
C LEU A 55 6.23 -0.30 -5.58
N SER A 56 6.48 -1.53 -6.02
CA SER A 56 7.13 -1.80 -7.31
C SER A 56 6.31 -1.24 -8.47
N LEU A 57 4.99 -1.44 -8.45
CA LEU A 57 4.08 -0.90 -9.46
C LEU A 57 4.11 0.64 -9.48
N ILE A 58 4.06 1.27 -8.31
CA ILE A 58 4.11 2.73 -8.17
C ILE A 58 5.44 3.28 -8.70
N ILE A 59 6.57 2.67 -8.33
CA ILE A 59 7.90 3.05 -8.83
C ILE A 59 7.92 2.94 -10.36
N GLY A 60 7.45 1.83 -10.92
CA GLY A 60 7.40 1.62 -12.37
C GLY A 60 6.62 2.71 -13.09
N VAL A 61 5.46 3.09 -12.55
CA VAL A 61 4.64 4.19 -13.10
C VAL A 61 5.34 5.54 -12.99
N LEU A 62 5.99 5.84 -11.87
CA LEU A 62 6.71 7.11 -11.69
C LEU A 62 7.88 7.23 -12.66
N VAL A 63 8.65 6.15 -12.85
CA VAL A 63 9.76 6.10 -13.82
C VAL A 63 9.25 6.27 -15.24
N TYR A 64 8.16 5.59 -15.60
CA TYR A 64 7.53 5.74 -16.91
C TYR A 64 7.04 7.17 -17.13
N ALA A 65 6.36 7.76 -16.14
CA ALA A 65 5.85 9.12 -16.21
C ALA A 65 6.96 10.17 -16.37
N HIS A 66 8.14 9.92 -15.79
CA HIS A 66 9.29 10.82 -15.92
C HIS A 66 9.90 10.81 -17.33
N ARG A 67 9.75 9.69 -18.07
CA ARG A 67 10.24 9.55 -19.45
C ARG A 67 9.31 10.14 -20.51
N GLN A 68 8.03 10.28 -20.20
CA GLN A 68 7.02 10.89 -21.07
C GLN A 68 7.02 12.41 -20.91
N THR A 69 6.90 13.17 -22.00
CA THR A 69 6.67 14.63 -21.93
C THR A 69 5.32 14.84 -21.24
N GLN A 70 5.30 15.57 -20.12
CA GLN A 70 4.13 15.67 -19.24
C GLN A 70 2.91 16.20 -20.00
N SER A 71 1.98 15.31 -20.36
CA SER A 71 0.65 15.71 -20.79
C SER A 71 -0.19 15.92 -19.52
N ASP A 72 -0.78 17.10 -19.38
CA ASP A 72 -1.79 17.39 -18.35
C ASP A 72 -3.12 16.70 -18.70
N THR A 73 -3.06 15.38 -18.91
CA THR A 73 -4.23 14.57 -19.18
C THR A 73 -5.16 14.66 -17.97
N PRO A 74 -6.40 15.17 -18.15
CA PRO A 74 -7.38 15.20 -17.08
C PRO A 74 -7.76 13.78 -16.70
N ILE A 75 -7.77 13.49 -15.40
CA ILE A 75 -8.13 12.17 -14.89
C ILE A 75 -9.60 12.13 -14.51
N ASP A 76 -10.23 10.98 -14.66
CA ASP A 76 -11.49 10.67 -14.00
C ASP A 76 -11.34 10.75 -12.46
N PRO A 77 -12.00 11.71 -11.80
CA PRO A 77 -11.90 11.90 -10.36
C PRO A 77 -12.57 10.77 -9.58
N PHE A 78 -13.43 9.96 -10.18
CA PHE A 78 -14.00 8.77 -9.54
C PHE A 78 -12.94 7.67 -9.40
N LEU A 79 -12.25 7.34 -10.49
CA LEU A 79 -11.20 6.30 -10.47
C LEU A 79 -10.06 6.64 -9.52
N TYR A 80 -9.62 7.90 -9.50
CA TYR A 80 -8.63 8.36 -8.53
C TYR A 80 -9.10 8.18 -7.08
N ARG A 81 -10.34 8.61 -6.77
CA ARG A 81 -10.91 8.47 -5.43
C ARG A 81 -11.03 7.01 -5.01
N LEU A 82 -11.42 6.13 -5.92
CA LEU A 82 -11.51 4.69 -5.65
C LEU A 82 -10.12 4.08 -5.37
N ALA A 83 -9.12 4.40 -6.20
CA ALA A 83 -7.75 3.93 -6.00
C ALA A 83 -7.17 4.42 -4.66
N LEU A 84 -7.40 5.69 -4.34
CA LEU A 84 -6.95 6.30 -3.09
C LEU A 84 -7.64 5.66 -1.88
N SER A 85 -8.97 5.53 -1.90
CA SER A 85 -9.73 4.93 -0.79
C SER A 85 -9.34 3.48 -0.54
N LEU A 86 -9.16 2.67 -1.58
CA LEU A 86 -8.71 1.29 -1.44
C LEU A 86 -7.27 1.20 -0.92
N SER A 87 -6.38 2.10 -1.36
CA SER A 87 -5.01 2.17 -0.86
C SER A 87 -4.98 2.53 0.63
N LEU A 88 -5.77 3.52 1.05
CA LEU A 88 -5.87 3.92 2.44
C LEU A 88 -6.48 2.82 3.31
N LEU A 89 -7.55 2.18 2.84
CA LEU A 89 -8.17 1.04 3.53
C LEU A 89 -7.16 -0.10 3.70
N TYR A 90 -6.43 -0.44 2.64
CA TYR A 90 -5.41 -1.49 2.69
C TYR A 90 -4.31 -1.19 3.71
N LEU A 91 -3.73 0.02 3.67
CA LEU A 91 -2.69 0.42 4.61
C LEU A 91 -3.21 0.47 6.06
N ALA A 92 -4.46 0.92 6.27
CA ALA A 92 -5.08 0.88 7.59
C ALA A 92 -5.21 -0.56 8.11
N LEU A 93 -5.65 -1.49 7.26
CA LEU A 93 -5.72 -2.92 7.59
C LEU A 93 -4.34 -3.55 7.83
N LEU A 94 -3.29 -3.01 7.22
CA LEU A 94 -1.92 -3.48 7.41
C LEU A 94 -1.34 -2.98 8.75
N VAL A 95 -1.71 -1.77 9.18
CA VAL A 95 -1.32 -1.21 10.48
C VAL A 95 -2.12 -1.83 11.63
N LEU A 96 -3.37 -2.24 11.39
CA LEU A 96 -4.30 -2.69 12.42
C LEU A 96 -3.75 -3.82 13.33
N PRO A 97 -3.19 -4.94 12.80
CA PRO A 97 -2.67 -6.02 13.64
C PRO A 97 -1.50 -5.55 14.52
N LEU A 98 -0.70 -4.59 14.04
CA LEU A 98 0.45 -4.06 14.75
C LEU A 98 0.03 -3.17 15.93
N LEU A 99 -1.01 -2.34 15.75
CA LEU A 99 -1.54 -1.49 16.80
C LEU A 99 -2.33 -2.27 17.87
N PHE A 100 -3.10 -3.27 17.44
CA PHE A 100 -3.99 -4.02 18.32
C PHE A 100 -3.36 -5.26 18.95
N PHE A 101 -2.18 -5.69 18.49
CA PHE A 101 -1.43 -6.76 19.13
C PHE A 101 -1.33 -6.65 20.66
N PRO A 102 -0.86 -5.53 21.26
CA PRO A 102 -0.75 -5.42 22.71
C PRO A 102 -2.10 -5.45 23.45
N LEU A 103 -3.20 -5.13 22.76
CA LEU A 103 -4.55 -5.05 23.34
C LEU A 103 -5.28 -6.39 23.34
N THR A 104 -4.95 -7.30 22.42
CA THR A 104 -5.71 -8.55 22.21
C THR A 104 -5.25 -9.71 23.09
N GLY A 105 -4.05 -9.64 23.69
CA GLY A 105 -3.45 -10.75 24.44
C GLY A 105 -3.08 -11.97 23.59
N LYS A 106 -3.29 -11.91 22.26
CA LYS A 106 -2.90 -12.95 21.31
C LYS A 106 -1.45 -12.76 20.86
N PRO A 107 -0.71 -13.83 20.58
CA PRO A 107 0.63 -13.72 20.00
C PRO A 107 0.57 -13.06 18.62
N LEU A 108 1.53 -12.17 18.34
CA LEU A 108 1.58 -11.39 17.09
C LEU A 108 1.53 -12.29 15.84
N PRO A 109 2.26 -13.42 15.76
CA PRO A 109 2.16 -14.31 14.60
C PRO A 109 0.75 -14.82 14.30
N GLU A 110 -0.09 -15.04 15.32
CA GLU A 110 -1.47 -15.49 15.13
C GLU A 110 -2.32 -14.37 14.49
N LEU A 111 -2.16 -13.13 14.96
CA LEU A 111 -2.86 -11.97 14.39
C LEU A 111 -2.43 -11.71 12.95
N LEU A 112 -1.12 -11.81 12.66
CA LEU A 112 -0.60 -11.66 11.31
C LEU A 112 -1.16 -12.75 10.39
N ASN A 113 -1.22 -13.99 10.85
CA ASN A 113 -1.77 -15.10 10.06
C ASN A 113 -3.25 -14.89 9.70
N ILE A 114 -4.08 -14.51 10.67
CA ILE A 114 -5.51 -14.22 10.44
C ILE A 114 -5.66 -13.06 9.45
N SER A 115 -4.79 -12.06 9.54
CA SER A 115 -4.88 -10.87 8.69
C SER A 115 -4.56 -11.12 7.22
N ARG A 116 -3.86 -12.21 6.88
CA ARG A 116 -3.47 -12.52 5.50
C ARG A 116 -4.67 -12.63 4.56
N LEU A 117 -5.78 -13.21 5.03
CA LEU A 117 -6.96 -13.45 4.20
C LEU A 117 -7.63 -12.14 3.74
N TRP A 118 -7.96 -11.26 4.69
CA TRP A 118 -8.60 -9.99 4.36
C TRP A 118 -7.63 -9.02 3.66
N LEU A 119 -6.32 -9.10 3.94
CA LEU A 119 -5.31 -8.29 3.25
C LEU A 119 -5.22 -8.71 1.79
N ALA A 120 -5.13 -10.01 1.51
CA ALA A 120 -5.09 -10.50 0.13
C ALA A 120 -6.33 -10.08 -0.68
N ALA A 121 -7.52 -10.16 -0.08
CA ALA A 121 -8.75 -9.74 -0.73
C ALA A 121 -8.73 -8.23 -1.11
N VAL A 122 -8.38 -7.37 -0.15
CA VAL A 122 -8.31 -5.91 -0.39
C VAL A 122 -7.15 -5.54 -1.30
N GLN A 123 -6.02 -6.24 -1.21
CA GLN A 123 -4.86 -6.06 -2.09
C GLN A 123 -5.22 -6.36 -3.54
N GLY A 124 -5.99 -7.43 -3.79
CA GLY A 124 -6.47 -7.76 -5.14
C GLY A 124 -7.30 -6.63 -5.74
N LEU A 125 -8.24 -6.07 -4.97
CA LEU A 125 -9.05 -4.93 -5.38
C LEU A 125 -8.21 -3.67 -5.61
N ALA A 126 -7.31 -3.34 -4.68
CA ALA A 126 -6.44 -2.16 -4.79
C ALA A 126 -5.51 -2.27 -6.01
N THR A 127 -4.90 -3.44 -6.22
CA THR A 127 -4.02 -3.71 -7.38
C THR A 127 -4.80 -3.64 -8.68
N GLY A 128 -6.00 -4.20 -8.74
CA GLY A 128 -6.86 -4.14 -9.92
C GLY A 128 -7.24 -2.72 -10.30
N VAL A 129 -7.67 -1.91 -9.31
CA VAL A 129 -8.02 -0.51 -9.55
C VAL A 129 -6.80 0.34 -9.92
N MET A 130 -5.66 0.13 -9.26
CA MET A 130 -4.41 0.82 -9.62
C MET A 130 -3.94 0.41 -11.02
N GLY A 131 -3.97 -0.88 -11.37
CA GLY A 131 -3.65 -1.36 -12.70
C GLY A 131 -4.56 -0.76 -13.77
N ALA A 132 -5.88 -0.78 -13.56
CA ALA A 132 -6.84 -0.15 -14.46
C ALA A 132 -6.62 1.37 -14.58
N PHE A 133 -6.26 2.04 -13.48
CA PHE A 133 -5.94 3.45 -13.44
C PHE A 133 -4.68 3.79 -14.26
N PHE A 134 -3.66 2.93 -14.23
CA PHE A 134 -2.38 3.18 -14.91
C PHE A 134 -2.33 2.66 -16.36
N VAL A 135 -3.11 1.62 -16.71
CA VAL A 135 -3.12 1.00 -18.04
C VAL A 135 -4.10 1.69 -19.00
N ARG A 136 -5.05 2.49 -18.49
CA ARG A 136 -5.97 3.24 -19.36
C ARG A 136 -5.21 4.30 -20.15
N HIS A 137 -4.69 3.86 -21.30
CA HIS A 137 -4.19 4.70 -22.37
C HIS A 137 -5.36 5.41 -23.01
N ASP A 138 -5.26 6.73 -23.11
CA ASP A 138 -6.09 7.54 -24.00
C ASP A 138 -6.00 6.93 -25.40
N LYS A 139 -7.16 6.53 -25.95
CA LYS A 139 -7.33 6.42 -27.39
C LYS A 139 -7.58 7.81 -27.94
#